data_AF-A0A978U758-F1
#
_entry.id   AF-A0A978U758-F1
#
_cell.length_a   1.000
_cell.length_b   1.000
_cell.length_c   1.000
_cell.angle_alpha   90.00
_cell.angle_beta   90.00
_cell.angle_gamma   90.00
#
_symmetry.space_group_name_H-M   'P 1'
#
loop_
_entity.id
_entity.type
_entity.pdbx_description
1 polymer ?
#
loop_
_entity_poly.entity_id
_entity_poly.type
_entity_poly.pdbx_seq_one_letter_code
_entity_poly.pdbx_strand_id
1 'polypeptide(L)'
;MHQFPHRCHSFDLAEVQRLSPVALAYVGDAVYELYVRVHCLMPPKKIRAYHAQVVAQVRAESQAQQLRSLEPHLLPAELEILRRGRNAAARGPKRVDPAIYQQATGLEALLGYLYLTDPDRLAELLEKLSFETISADTPMVSSHHP
;
A
#
# COMPACT_ATOMS: atom_id res chain seq x y z
N MET A 1 16.46 10.01 4.84
CA MET A 1 16.25 9.88 3.39
C MET A 1 16.47 8.42 3.01
N HIS A 2 15.39 7.63 2.97
CA HIS A 2 15.43 6.27 2.42
C HIS A 2 15.26 6.38 0.91
N GLN A 3 16.35 6.39 0.15
CA GLN A 3 16.28 6.33 -1.31
C GLN A 3 15.77 4.94 -1.72
N PHE A 4 14.63 4.90 -2.41
CA PHE A 4 14.17 3.70 -3.10
C PHE A 4 15.20 3.27 -4.16
N PRO A 5 15.37 1.97 -4.41
CA PRO A 5 16.41 1.47 -5.31
C PRO A 5 16.33 2.12 -6.70
N HIS A 6 17.50 2.53 -7.21
CA HIS A 6 17.64 3.12 -8.54
C HIS A 6 17.11 2.16 -9.62
N ARG A 7 16.23 2.66 -10.49
CA ARG A 7 15.68 1.87 -11.59
C ARG A 7 16.74 1.63 -12.67
N CYS A 8 16.83 0.40 -13.17
CA CYS A 8 17.72 0.04 -14.28
C CYS A 8 17.15 0.39 -15.67
N HIS A 9 15.87 0.76 -15.76
CA HIS A 9 15.18 1.10 -17.00
C HIS A 9 14.24 2.30 -16.79
N SER A 10 14.34 3.31 -17.65
CA SER A 10 13.37 4.41 -17.71
C SER A 10 12.17 3.97 -18.57
N PHE A 11 10.95 4.22 -18.09
CA PHE A 11 9.72 4.07 -18.88
C PHE A 11 9.31 5.43 -19.43
N ASP A 12 8.82 5.48 -20.66
CA ASP A 12 8.18 6.70 -21.17
C ASP A 12 6.83 6.90 -20.45
N LEU A 13 6.52 8.14 -20.07
CA LEU A 13 5.26 8.49 -19.40
C LEU A 13 4.06 8.06 -20.24
N ALA A 14 4.15 8.18 -21.57
CA ALA A 14 3.07 7.74 -22.45
C ALA A 14 2.85 6.22 -22.40
N GLU A 15 3.92 5.43 -22.23
CA GLU A 15 3.83 3.97 -22.04
C GLU A 15 3.17 3.62 -20.72
N VAL A 16 3.58 4.27 -19.62
CA VAL A 16 3.02 4.03 -18.29
C VAL A 16 1.52 4.36 -18.23
N GLN A 17 1.08 5.45 -18.87
CA GLN A 17 -0.33 5.83 -18.90
C GLN A 17 -1.23 4.81 -19.62
N ARG A 18 -0.66 4.04 -20.56
CA ARG A 18 -1.34 2.95 -21.30
C ARG A 18 -1.41 1.65 -20.52
N LEU A 19 -0.67 1.50 -19.42
CA LEU A 19 -0.75 0.31 -18.58
C LEU A 19 -2.14 0.17 -17.99
N SER A 20 -2.57 -1.08 -17.82
CA SER A 20 -3.84 -1.37 -17.16
C SER A 20 -3.74 -1.01 -15.68
N PRO A 21 -4.84 -0.56 -15.04
CA PRO A 21 -4.81 -0.26 -13.60
C PRO A 21 -4.43 -1.48 -12.75
N VAL A 22 -4.78 -2.68 -13.22
CA VAL A 22 -4.39 -3.95 -12.57
C VAL A 22 -2.88 -4.17 -12.62
N ALA A 23 -2.23 -3.86 -13.74
CA ALA A 23 -0.76 -3.97 -13.85
C ALA A 23 -0.04 -2.95 -12.97
N LEU A 24 -0.58 -1.72 -12.87
CA LEU A 24 -0.07 -0.71 -11.94
C LEU A 24 -0.25 -1.18 -10.48
N ALA A 25 -1.41 -1.71 -10.12
CA ALA A 25 -1.67 -2.25 -8.79
C ALA A 25 -0.72 -3.40 -8.44
N TYR A 26 -0.45 -4.30 -9.38
CA TYR A 26 0.52 -5.39 -9.19
C TYR A 26 1.92 -4.88 -8.79
N VAL A 27 2.41 -3.80 -9.42
CA VAL A 27 3.70 -3.20 -9.06
C VAL A 27 3.59 -2.47 -7.72
N GLY A 28 2.51 -1.72 -7.51
CA GLY A 28 2.32 -0.95 -6.29
C GLY A 28 2.14 -1.79 -5.03
N ASP A 29 1.55 -2.97 -5.13
CA ASP A 29 1.48 -3.96 -4.04
C ASP A 29 2.88 -4.34 -3.56
N ALA A 30 3.80 -4.65 -4.49
CA ALA A 30 5.20 -4.95 -4.15
C ALA A 30 5.94 -3.76 -3.54
N VAL A 31 5.69 -2.54 -4.04
CA VAL A 31 6.25 -1.30 -3.49
C VAL A 31 5.78 -1.06 -2.06
N TYR A 32 4.48 -1.21 -1.82
CA TYR A 32 3.86 -1.01 -0.51
C TYR A 32 4.33 -2.07 0.49
N GLU A 33 4.34 -3.35 0.10
CA GLU A 33 4.83 -4.46 0.91
C GLU A 33 6.29 -4.24 1.34
N LEU A 34 7.16 -3.84 0.41
CA LEU A 34 8.56 -3.56 0.73
C LEU A 34 8.69 -2.38 1.70
N TYR A 35 7.95 -1.30 1.46
CA TYR A 35 7.97 -0.13 2.33
C TYR A 35 7.54 -0.48 3.75
N VAL A 36 6.45 -1.22 3.91
CA VAL A 36 5.96 -1.70 5.21
C VAL A 36 6.99 -2.60 5.90
N ARG A 37 7.59 -3.56 5.17
CA ARG A 37 8.62 -4.45 5.72
C ARG A 37 9.82 -3.67 6.25
N VAL A 38 10.29 -2.66 5.51
CA VAL A 38 11.39 -1.79 5.93
C VAL A 38 11.00 -1.00 7.17
N HIS A 39 9.78 -0.47 7.23
CA HIS A 39 9.29 0.29 8.38
C HIS A 39 9.16 -0.57 9.64
N CYS A 40 8.76 -1.84 9.51
CA CYS A 40 8.63 -2.76 10.65
C CYS A 40 9.95 -3.44 11.06
N LEU A 41 11.04 -3.24 10.31
CA LEU A 41 12.32 -3.96 10.47
C LEU A 41 12.99 -3.69 11.82
N MET A 42 12.81 -2.48 12.36
CA MET A 42 13.44 -2.08 13.61
C MET A 42 12.40 -1.94 14.74
N PRO A 43 12.77 -2.24 16.00
CA PRO A 43 13.97 -2.98 16.40
C PRO A 43 13.92 -4.47 15.97
N PRO A 44 15.03 -5.22 16.07
CA PRO A 44 15.08 -6.63 15.70
C PRO A 44 14.05 -7.50 16.44
N LYS A 45 13.31 -8.33 15.70
CA LYS A 45 12.24 -9.21 16.20
C LYS A 45 12.38 -10.64 15.66
N LYS A 46 11.61 -11.58 16.22
CA LYS A 46 11.46 -12.93 15.65
C LYS A 46 10.65 -12.87 14.34
N ILE A 47 10.93 -13.76 13.38
CA ILE A 47 10.24 -13.79 12.06
C ILE A 47 8.71 -13.80 12.16
N ARG A 48 8.14 -14.54 13.12
CA ARG A 48 6.69 -14.55 13.36
C ARG A 48 6.12 -13.17 13.69
N ALA A 49 6.86 -12.36 14.46
CA ALA A 49 6.44 -11.01 14.82
C ALA A 49 6.55 -10.04 13.65
N TYR A 50 7.59 -10.15 12.80
CA TYR A 50 7.66 -9.38 11.55
C TYR A 50 6.46 -9.69 10.65
N HIS A 51 6.19 -10.97 10.40
CA HIS A 51 5.08 -11.38 9.56
C HIS A 51 3.73 -10.86 10.09
N ALA A 52 3.49 -10.99 11.40
CA ALA A 52 2.25 -10.50 12.01
C ALA A 52 2.08 -8.97 11.87
N GLN A 53 3.14 -8.20 12.09
CA GLN A 53 3.11 -6.74 11.94
C GLN A 53 2.89 -6.33 10.48
N VAL A 54 3.61 -6.94 9.54
CA VAL A 54 3.47 -6.65 8.11
C VAL A 54 2.06 -7.00 7.64
N VAL A 55 1.56 -8.21 7.91
CA VAL A 55 0.19 -8.63 7.52
C VAL A 55 -0.88 -7.67 8.05
N ALA A 56 -0.72 -7.18 9.28
CA ALA A 56 -1.67 -6.22 9.86
C ALA A 56 -1.72 -4.89 9.08
N GLN A 57 -0.64 -4.48 8.42
CA GLN A 57 -0.55 -3.23 7.65
C GLN A 57 -0.87 -3.40 6.16
N VAL A 58 -0.64 -4.58 5.58
CA VAL A 58 -0.81 -4.84 4.13
C VAL A 58 -2.17 -5.41 3.74
N ARG A 59 -2.99 -5.81 4.73
CA ARG A 59 -4.39 -6.18 4.47
C ARG A 59 -5.21 -5.00 3.90
N ALA A 60 -6.23 -5.35 3.13
CA ALA A 60 -7.05 -4.38 2.39
C ALA A 60 -7.74 -3.33 3.28
N GLU A 61 -8.16 -3.70 4.50
CA GLU A 61 -8.77 -2.75 5.44
C GLU A 61 -7.79 -1.65 5.89
N SER A 62 -6.55 -2.05 6.18
CA SER A 62 -5.49 -1.13 6.59
C SER A 62 -5.08 -0.23 5.43
N GLN A 63 -4.93 -0.79 4.22
CA GLN A 63 -4.67 -0.01 3.01
C GLN A 63 -5.80 1.00 2.73
N ALA A 64 -7.07 0.60 2.89
CA ALA A 64 -8.19 1.51 2.74
C ALA A 64 -8.17 2.65 3.77
N GLN A 65 -7.68 2.40 4.98
CA GLN A 65 -7.48 3.43 6.00
C GLN A 65 -6.34 4.38 5.66
N GLN A 66 -5.19 3.85 5.22
CA GLN A 66 -4.07 4.65 4.74
C GLN A 66 -4.46 5.52 3.55
N LEU A 67 -5.27 5.02 2.63
CA LEU A 67 -5.74 5.82 1.52
C LEU A 67 -6.58 7.02 2.01
N ARG A 68 -7.47 6.83 2.99
CA ARG A 68 -8.25 7.94 3.56
C ARG A 68 -7.37 9.04 4.17
N SER A 69 -6.23 8.70 4.77
CA SER A 69 -5.30 9.72 5.28
C SER A 69 -4.51 10.41 4.17
N LEU A 70 -4.29 9.75 3.04
CA LEU A 70 -3.61 10.34 1.88
C LEU A 70 -4.50 11.24 1.02
N GLU A 71 -5.80 10.96 0.91
CA GLU A 71 -6.74 11.67 0.02
C GLU A 71 -6.61 13.22 0.05
N PRO A 72 -6.50 13.90 1.21
CA PRO A 72 -6.34 15.35 1.27
C PRO A 72 -5.05 15.90 0.64
N HIS A 73 -4.06 15.04 0.42
CA HIS A 73 -2.76 15.40 -0.13
C HIS A 73 -2.63 15.07 -1.62
N LEU A 74 -3.62 14.42 -2.22
CA LEU A 74 -3.56 13.95 -3.61
C LEU A 74 -3.88 15.07 -4.59
N LEU A 75 -3.14 15.07 -5.70
CA LEU A 75 -3.37 15.93 -6.85
C LEU A 75 -4.52 15.39 -7.72
N PRO A 76 -5.18 16.25 -8.53
CA PRO A 76 -6.26 15.80 -9.42
C PRO A 76 -5.87 14.65 -10.36
N ALA A 77 -4.65 14.65 -10.88
CA ALA A 77 -4.15 13.57 -11.73
C ALA A 77 -3.99 12.25 -10.96
N GLU A 78 -3.56 12.31 -9.70
CA GLU A 78 -3.39 11.15 -8.81
C GLU A 78 -4.75 10.54 -8.45
N LEU A 79 -5.75 11.39 -8.19
CA LEU A 79 -7.13 10.97 -7.94
C LEU A 79 -7.74 10.22 -9.14
N GLU A 80 -7.38 10.58 -10.37
CA GLU A 80 -7.84 9.87 -11.57
C GLU A 80 -7.23 8.47 -11.69
N ILE A 81 -5.91 8.33 -11.42
CA ILE A 81 -5.26 7.01 -11.36
C ILE A 81 -5.94 6.14 -10.30
N LEU A 82 -6.19 6.71 -9.14
CA LEU A 82 -6.83 6.03 -8.02
C LEU A 82 -8.27 5.59 -8.36
N ARG A 83 -9.05 6.44 -9.01
CA ARG A 83 -10.39 6.11 -9.53
C ARG A 83 -10.33 4.94 -10.52
N ARG A 84 -9.36 4.96 -11.44
CA ARG A 84 -9.14 3.86 -12.41
C ARG A 84 -8.80 2.55 -11.69
N GLY A 85 -7.95 2.58 -10.66
CA GLY A 85 -7.60 1.42 -9.84
C GLY A 85 -8.82 0.84 -9.09
N ARG A 86 -9.60 1.70 -8.40
CA ARG A 86 -10.85 1.30 -7.73
C ARG A 86 -11.82 0.57 -8.67
N ASN A 87 -11.98 1.06 -9.89
CA ASN A 87 -12.89 0.47 -10.88
C ASN A 87 -12.38 -0.84 -11.48
N ALA A 88 -11.08 -1.10 -11.41
CA ALA A 88 -10.45 -2.31 -11.93
C ALA A 88 -10.34 -3.44 -10.88
N ALA A 89 -10.68 -3.15 -9.62
CA ALA A 89 -10.58 -4.12 -8.54
C ALA A 89 -11.44 -5.36 -8.82
N ALA A 90 -10.85 -6.53 -8.60
CA ALA A 90 -11.57 -7.79 -8.67
C ALA A 90 -12.61 -7.86 -7.54
N ARG A 91 -13.69 -8.63 -7.77
CA ARG A 91 -14.64 -8.95 -6.70
C ARG A 91 -13.94 -9.82 -5.67
N GLY A 92 -13.74 -9.26 -4.47
CA GLY A 92 -13.21 -10.00 -3.32
C GLY A 92 -14.17 -11.08 -2.81
N PRO A 93 -13.78 -11.80 -1.73
CA PRO A 93 -14.64 -12.80 -1.10
C PRO A 93 -15.99 -12.21 -0.70
N LYS A 94 -17.09 -12.98 -0.85
CA LYS A 94 -18.47 -12.53 -0.59
C LYS A 94 -18.75 -11.95 0.80
N ARG A 95 -17.84 -12.11 1.78
CA ARG A 95 -18.02 -11.73 3.18
C ARG A 95 -17.41 -10.37 3.55
N VAL A 96 -16.64 -9.77 2.66
CA VAL A 96 -15.96 -8.49 2.90
C VAL A 96 -16.54 -7.46 1.94
N ASP A 97 -16.73 -6.23 2.41
CA ASP A 97 -17.25 -5.13 1.60
C ASP A 97 -16.36 -4.94 0.36
N PRO A 98 -16.90 -5.08 -0.87
CA PRO A 98 -16.16 -4.84 -2.10
C PRO A 98 -15.48 -3.46 -2.14
N ALA A 99 -16.06 -2.45 -1.48
CA ALA A 99 -15.48 -1.13 -1.40
C ALA A 99 -14.07 -1.16 -0.79
N ILE A 100 -13.81 -2.01 0.20
CA ILE A 100 -12.49 -2.12 0.85
C ILE A 100 -11.43 -2.56 -0.17
N TYR A 101 -11.72 -3.58 -0.98
CA TYR A 101 -10.82 -4.04 -2.03
C TYR A 101 -10.62 -3.00 -3.13
N GLN A 102 -11.67 -2.26 -3.48
CA GLN A 102 -11.55 -1.15 -4.43
C GLN A 102 -10.61 -0.07 -3.90
N GLN A 103 -10.73 0.29 -2.62
CA GLN A 103 -9.83 1.26 -1.99
C GLN A 103 -8.37 0.77 -2.01
N ALA A 104 -8.12 -0.46 -1.57
CA ALA A 104 -6.77 -1.05 -1.58
C ALA A 104 -6.18 -1.08 -2.99
N THR A 105 -6.92 -1.61 -3.97
CA THR A 105 -6.47 -1.66 -5.37
C THR A 105 -6.22 -0.26 -5.94
N GLY A 106 -7.01 0.73 -5.54
CA GLY A 106 -6.81 2.14 -5.91
C GLY A 106 -5.50 2.72 -5.37
N LEU A 107 -5.18 2.42 -4.10
CA LEU A 107 -3.92 2.80 -3.49
C LEU A 107 -2.73 2.13 -4.20
N GLU A 108 -2.79 0.81 -4.38
CA GLU A 108 -1.76 0.05 -5.08
C GLU A 108 -1.52 0.60 -6.50
N ALA A 109 -2.59 0.87 -7.26
CA ALA A 109 -2.46 1.46 -8.60
C ALA A 109 -1.77 2.84 -8.59
N LEU A 110 -2.08 3.68 -7.61
CA LEU A 110 -1.42 4.98 -7.44
C LEU A 110 0.07 4.82 -7.10
N LEU A 111 0.41 3.95 -6.15
CA LEU A 111 1.80 3.72 -5.75
C LEU A 111 2.62 3.12 -6.89
N GLY A 112 2.04 2.19 -7.66
CA GLY A 112 2.67 1.64 -8.85
C GLY A 112 2.90 2.68 -9.94
N TYR A 113 1.93 3.57 -10.17
CA TYR A 113 2.08 4.68 -11.12
C TYR A 113 3.23 5.61 -10.71
N LEU A 114 3.23 6.12 -9.47
CA LEU A 114 4.29 7.00 -8.97
C LEU A 114 5.64 6.29 -8.94
N TYR A 115 5.67 5.01 -8.58
CA TYR A 115 6.87 4.18 -8.68
C TYR A 115 7.39 4.03 -10.10
N LEU A 116 6.61 4.33 -11.15
CA LEU A 116 7.03 4.31 -12.54
C LEU A 116 7.22 5.71 -13.15
N THR A 117 6.69 6.77 -12.55
CA THR A 117 6.73 8.12 -13.15
C THR A 117 7.44 9.15 -12.28
N ASP A 118 7.32 9.06 -10.97
CA ASP A 118 7.75 10.10 -10.03
C ASP A 118 8.13 9.50 -8.66
N PRO A 119 9.39 9.02 -8.51
CA PRO A 119 9.88 8.44 -7.26
C PRO A 119 9.89 9.42 -6.08
N ASP A 120 10.09 10.71 -6.33
CA ASP A 120 10.16 11.72 -5.28
C ASP A 120 8.76 11.98 -4.72
N ARG A 121 7.75 12.09 -5.59
CA ARG A 121 6.36 12.18 -5.16
C ARG A 121 5.88 10.90 -4.46
N LEU A 122 6.32 9.74 -4.93
CA LEU A 122 6.07 8.47 -4.22
C LEU A 122 6.60 8.53 -2.79
N ALA A 123 7.87 8.94 -2.61
CA ALA A 123 8.48 9.04 -1.29
C ALA A 123 7.70 10.01 -0.39
N GLU A 124 7.30 11.18 -0.91
CA GLU A 124 6.50 12.15 -0.17
C GLU A 124 5.16 11.57 0.34
N LEU A 125 4.45 10.82 -0.51
CA LEU A 125 3.19 10.19 -0.09
C LEU A 125 3.42 9.04 0.91
N LEU A 126 4.45 8.24 0.71
CA LEU A 126 4.78 7.14 1.62
C LEU A 126 5.17 7.65 3.02
N GLU A 127 5.86 8.77 3.12
CA GLU A 127 6.22 9.41 4.40
C GLU A 127 4.99 9.91 5.19
N LYS A 128 3.85 10.13 4.53
CA LYS A 128 2.59 10.50 5.19
C LYS A 128 1.84 9.31 5.77
N LEU A 129 2.23 8.09 5.42
CA LEU A 129 1.63 6.88 5.96
C LEU A 129 1.98 6.72 7.44
N SER A 130 0.99 6.33 8.23
CA SER A 130 1.14 6.17 9.68
C SER A 130 0.93 4.71 10.05
N PHE A 131 2.01 4.02 10.41
CA PHE A 131 1.93 2.63 10.84
C PHE A 131 1.90 2.55 12.36
N GLU A 132 0.87 1.89 12.90
CA GLU A 132 0.84 1.55 14.31
C GLU A 132 1.95 0.52 14.60
N THR A 133 2.97 0.94 15.34
CA THR A 133 3.94 -0.01 15.89
C THR A 133 3.26 -0.72 17.04
N ILE A 134 2.87 -1.98 16.85
CA ILE A 134 2.39 -2.81 17.95
C ILE A 134 3.58 -2.99 18.90
N SER A 135 3.59 -2.22 19.99
CA SER A 135 4.48 -2.41 21.13
C SER A 135 4.29 -3.84 21.66
N ALA A 136 5.38 -4.51 22.01
CA ALA A 136 5.39 -5.91 22.42
C ALA A 136 4.62 -6.23 23.73
N ASP A 137 3.87 -5.27 24.30
CA ASP A 137 3.25 -5.36 25.62
C ASP A 137 1.73 -5.52 25.62
N THR A 138 1.08 -5.76 24.47
CA THR A 138 -0.35 -6.12 24.49
C THR A 138 -0.51 -7.63 24.70
N PRO A 139 -1.01 -8.10 25.86
CA PRO A 139 -1.28 -9.52 26.05
C PRO A 139 -2.36 -9.94 25.06
N MET A 140 -2.05 -10.97 24.27
CA MET A 140 -3.06 -11.74 23.55
C MET A 140 -4.00 -12.36 24.59
N VAL A 141 -5.11 -11.68 24.88
CA VAL A 141 -6.18 -12.28 25.67
C VAL A 141 -6.76 -13.41 24.83
N SER A 142 -6.35 -14.63 25.17
CA SER A 142 -7.00 -15.86 24.74
C SER A 142 -8.44 -15.83 25.26
N SER A 143 -9.39 -15.45 24.41
CA SER A 143 -10.80 -15.71 24.63
C SER A 143 -11.04 -17.21 24.48
N HIS A 144 -10.81 -17.97 25.55
CA HIS A 144 -11.60 -19.17 25.80
C HIS A 144 -12.97 -18.67 26.27
N HIS A 145 -14.00 -18.85 25.46
CA HIS A 145 -15.38 -18.81 25.93
C HIS A 145 -15.85 -20.28 26.12
N PRO A 146 -16.60 -20.57 27.19
CA PRO A 146 -16.94 -21.93 27.62
C PRO A 146 -17.84 -22.69 26.64
#